data_AF-A0A7J8NQK2-F1
#
_entry.id   AF-A0A7J8NQK2-F1
#
_cell.length_a   1.000
_cell.length_b   1.000
_cell.length_c   1.000
_cell.angle_alpha   90.00
_cell.angle_beta   90.00
_cell.angle_gamma   90.00
#
_symmetry.space_group_name_H-M   'P 1'
#
loop_
_entity.id
_entity.type
_entity.pdbx_description
1 polymer ?
#
loop_
_entity_poly.entity_id
_entity_poly.type
_entity_poly.pdbx_seq_one_letter_code
_entity_poly.pdbx_strand_id
1 'polypeptide(L)'
;MAWNVFKFCTALRGLGSIMILLVLGVVGVSYYSVVLTNFGPALYDGGLDSLTAVVVLILFHCLLVMLLWSYFSVVLTDPGSIPANWRPALDEERGEADPLNGSE
;
A
#
# COMPACT_ATOMS: atom_id res chain seq x y z
N MET A 1 0.62 34.48 -13.41
CA MET A 1 0.07 33.69 -12.30
C MET A 1 0.95 32.46 -12.14
N ALA A 2 1.87 32.47 -11.18
CA ALA A 2 2.85 31.40 -11.00
C ALA A 2 2.14 30.09 -10.65
N TRP A 3 2.39 29.05 -11.43
CA TRP A 3 1.82 27.73 -11.21
C TRP A 3 2.44 27.14 -9.93
N ASN A 4 1.64 26.99 -8.88
CA ASN A 4 2.09 26.45 -7.61
C ASN A 4 2.37 24.95 -7.73
N VAL A 5 3.61 24.58 -8.03
CA VAL A 5 4.12 23.20 -7.99
C VAL A 5 3.77 22.48 -6.67
N PHE A 6 3.67 23.22 -5.55
CA PHE A 6 3.26 22.68 -4.26
C PHE A 6 1.83 22.10 -4.24
N LYS A 7 0.87 22.60 -5.05
CA LYS A 7 -0.46 21.96 -5.19
C LYS A 7 -0.36 20.61 -5.91
N PHE A 8 0.61 20.45 -6.80
CA PHE A 8 0.88 19.19 -7.49
C PHE A 8 1.41 18.13 -6.51
N CYS A 9 2.21 18.50 -5.51
CA CYS A 9 2.65 17.57 -4.45
C CYS A 9 1.49 17.08 -3.56
N THR A 10 0.49 17.92 -3.26
CA THR A 10 -0.73 17.46 -2.57
C THR A 10 -1.57 16.52 -3.44
N ALA A 11 -1.66 16.78 -4.75
CA ALA A 11 -2.31 15.89 -5.71
C ALA A 11 -1.55 14.57 -5.87
N LEU A 12 -0.21 14.59 -5.88
CA LEU A 12 0.66 13.40 -5.88
C LEU A 12 0.48 12.56 -4.61
N ARG A 13 0.26 13.19 -3.44
CA ARG A 13 -0.14 12.48 -2.20
C ARG A 13 -1.51 11.80 -2.34
N GLY A 14 -2.45 12.44 -3.04
CA GLY A 14 -3.74 11.83 -3.41
C GLY A 14 -3.60 10.68 -4.42
N LEU A 15 -2.64 10.77 -5.35
CA LEU A 15 -2.33 9.72 -6.32
C LEU A 15 -1.79 8.46 -5.62
N GLY A 16 -0.95 8.63 -4.58
CA GLY A 16 -0.57 7.53 -3.68
C GLY A 16 -1.77 6.86 -3.00
N SER A 17 -2.78 7.63 -2.61
CA SER A 17 -4.02 7.09 -2.04
C SER A 17 -4.89 6.34 -3.05
N ILE A 18 -4.81 6.68 -4.34
CA ILE A 18 -5.58 6.01 -5.39
C ILE A 18 -5.09 4.57 -5.62
N MET A 19 -3.78 4.35 -5.49
CA MET A 19 -3.18 3.02 -5.59
C MET A 19 -3.73 2.09 -4.50
N ILE A 20 -3.96 2.63 -3.29
CA ILE A 20 -4.57 1.86 -2.19
C ILE A 20 -5.98 1.40 -2.55
N LEU A 21 -6.80 2.30 -3.09
CA LEU A 21 -8.16 1.97 -3.53
C LEU A 21 -8.17 0.95 -4.66
N LEU A 22 -7.23 1.04 -5.61
CA LEU A 22 -7.09 0.05 -6.68
C LEU A 22 -6.79 -1.34 -6.11
N VAL A 23 -5.81 -1.46 -5.20
CA VAL A 23 -5.46 -2.74 -4.58
C VAL A 23 -6.66 -3.32 -3.82
N LEU A 24 -7.35 -2.50 -3.01
CA LEU A 24 -8.56 -2.94 -2.31
C LEU A 24 -9.69 -3.34 -3.28
N GLY A 25 -9.82 -2.65 -4.41
CA GLY A 25 -10.77 -3.01 -5.46
C GLY A 25 -10.49 -4.38 -6.08
N VAL A 26 -9.25 -4.66 -6.44
CA VAL A 26 -8.83 -5.97 -6.99
C VAL A 26 -9.04 -7.09 -5.96
N VAL A 27 -8.68 -6.84 -4.69
CA VAL A 27 -8.92 -7.80 -3.60
C VAL A 27 -10.43 -8.03 -3.39
N GLY A 28 -11.26 -6.98 -3.46
CA GLY A 28 -12.70 -7.09 -3.34
C GLY A 28 -13.35 -7.88 -4.49
N VAL A 29 -12.94 -7.62 -5.73
CA VAL A 29 -13.44 -8.35 -6.91
C VAL A 29 -13.03 -9.82 -6.87
N SER A 30 -11.79 -10.11 -6.50
CA SER A 30 -11.32 -11.50 -6.35
C SER A 30 -12.03 -12.23 -5.21
N TYR A 31 -12.28 -11.57 -4.07
CA TYR A 31 -13.10 -12.11 -2.98
C TYR A 31 -14.50 -12.46 -3.47
N TYR A 32 -15.17 -11.53 -4.15
CA TYR A 32 -16.50 -11.77 -4.71
C TYR A 32 -16.51 -12.97 -5.66
N SER A 33 -15.51 -13.04 -6.56
CA SER A 33 -15.40 -14.15 -7.51
C SER A 33 -15.22 -15.50 -6.81
N VAL A 34 -14.27 -15.61 -5.88
CA VAL A 34 -13.96 -16.87 -5.22
C VAL A 34 -15.12 -17.29 -4.30
N VAL A 35 -15.60 -16.38 -3.45
CA VAL A 35 -16.55 -16.73 -2.39
C VAL A 35 -17.99 -16.82 -2.91
N LEU A 36 -18.47 -15.84 -3.66
CA LEU A 36 -19.88 -15.80 -4.06
C LEU A 36 -20.13 -16.57 -5.36
N THR A 37 -19.25 -16.46 -6.35
CA THR A 37 -19.54 -17.04 -7.68
C THR A 37 -19.04 -18.47 -7.86
N ASN A 38 -17.90 -18.83 -7.25
CA ASN A 38 -17.31 -20.16 -7.43
C ASN A 38 -17.70 -21.13 -6.31
N PHE A 39 -17.32 -20.81 -5.07
CA PHE A 39 -17.52 -21.76 -3.96
C PHE A 39 -18.87 -21.62 -3.27
N GLY A 40 -19.52 -20.45 -3.33
CA GLY A 40 -20.84 -20.20 -2.77
C GLY A 40 -21.89 -21.23 -3.17
N PRO A 41 -22.12 -21.48 -4.47
CA PRO A 41 -23.08 -22.50 -4.94
C PRO A 41 -22.75 -23.91 -4.43
N ALA A 42 -21.46 -24.27 -4.38
CA ALA A 42 -21.01 -25.56 -3.89
C ALA A 42 -21.35 -25.79 -2.41
N LEU A 43 -21.52 -24.75 -1.59
CA LEU A 43 -22.05 -24.91 -0.22
C LEU A 43 -23.54 -25.26 -0.21
N TYR A 44 -24.33 -24.71 -1.14
CA TYR A 44 -25.77 -24.92 -1.20
C TYR A 44 -26.16 -26.27 -1.79
N ASP A 45 -25.40 -26.77 -2.77
CA ASP A 45 -25.68 -28.06 -3.43
C ASP A 45 -25.37 -29.28 -2.52
N GLY A 46 -24.60 -29.09 -1.44
CA GLY A 46 -24.31 -30.13 -0.46
C GLY A 46 -23.31 -31.20 -0.96
N GLY A 47 -23.18 -32.29 -0.22
CA GLY A 47 -22.31 -33.41 -0.59
C GLY A 47 -20.80 -33.20 -0.29
N LEU A 48 -19.96 -34.02 -0.93
CA LEU A 48 -18.49 -33.96 -0.75
C LEU A 48 -17.87 -32.66 -1.28
N ASP A 49 -18.51 -32.06 -2.29
CA ASP A 49 -18.09 -30.78 -2.86
C ASP A 49 -18.30 -29.63 -1.88
N SER A 50 -19.36 -29.68 -1.06
CA SER A 50 -19.60 -28.71 0.02
C SER A 50 -18.53 -28.79 1.11
N LEU A 51 -18.11 -30.00 1.51
CA LEU A 51 -17.01 -30.16 2.48
C LEU A 51 -15.70 -29.57 1.92
N THR A 52 -15.41 -29.84 0.65
CA THR A 52 -14.23 -29.31 -0.03
C THR A 52 -14.29 -27.78 -0.12
N ALA A 53 -15.45 -27.23 -0.49
CA ALA A 53 -15.69 -25.78 -0.53
C ALA A 53 -15.49 -25.12 0.84
N VAL A 54 -15.95 -25.74 1.93
CA VAL A 54 -15.73 -25.23 3.29
C VAL A 54 -14.24 -25.18 3.63
N VAL A 55 -13.49 -26.26 3.36
CA VAL A 55 -12.03 -26.29 3.64
C VAL A 55 -11.30 -25.21 2.84
N VAL A 56 -11.61 -25.08 1.55
CA VAL A 56 -11.01 -24.06 0.68
C VAL A 56 -11.36 -22.65 1.15
N LEU A 57 -12.62 -22.40 1.52
CA LEU A 57 -13.06 -21.09 2.01
C LEU A 57 -12.40 -20.72 3.34
N ILE A 58 -12.24 -21.66 4.28
CA ILE A 58 -11.55 -21.39 5.54
C ILE A 58 -10.10 -20.98 5.25
N LEU A 59 -9.37 -21.76 4.46
CA LEU A 59 -8.00 -21.45 4.09
C LEU A 59 -7.89 -20.10 3.38
N PHE A 60 -8.79 -19.83 2.43
CA PHE A 60 -8.84 -18.57 1.71
C PHE A 60 -9.05 -17.38 2.64
N HIS A 61 -9.98 -17.46 3.59
CA HIS A 61 -10.23 -16.37 4.55
C HIS A 61 -9.05 -16.15 5.50
N CYS A 62 -8.42 -17.21 5.99
CA CYS A 62 -7.21 -17.08 6.80
C CYS A 62 -6.10 -16.32 6.04
N LEU A 63 -5.86 -16.69 4.78
CA LEU A 63 -4.87 -16.02 3.93
C LEU A 63 -5.27 -14.58 3.60
N LEU A 64 -6.56 -14.33 3.33
CA LEU A 64 -7.08 -12.99 3.05
C LEU A 64 -6.91 -12.05 4.26
N VAL A 65 -7.21 -12.53 5.46
CA VAL A 65 -7.02 -11.77 6.70
C VAL A 65 -5.53 -11.45 6.88
N MET A 66 -4.64 -12.43 6.69
CA MET A 66 -3.19 -12.22 6.78
C MET A 66 -2.70 -11.20 5.73
N LEU A 67 -3.21 -11.27 4.51
CA LEU A 67 -2.88 -10.35 3.43
C LEU A 67 -3.33 -8.93 3.74
N LEU A 68 -4.59 -8.74 4.12
CA LEU A 68 -5.14 -7.43 4.47
C LEU A 68 -4.44 -6.85 5.70
N TRP A 69 -4.19 -7.67 6.72
CA TRP A 69 -3.45 -7.25 7.90
C TRP A 69 -2.05 -6.75 7.53
N SER A 70 -1.31 -7.53 6.74
CA SER A 70 0.05 -7.16 6.30
C SER A 70 0.01 -5.88 5.48
N TYR A 71 -0.93 -5.77 4.54
CA TYR A 71 -1.10 -4.59 3.70
C TYR A 71 -1.40 -3.32 4.52
N PHE A 72 -2.38 -3.38 5.43
CA PHE A 72 -2.72 -2.24 6.27
C PHE A 72 -1.61 -1.90 7.26
N SER A 73 -0.88 -2.90 7.76
CA SER A 73 0.28 -2.64 8.62
C SER A 73 1.34 -1.81 7.89
N VAL A 74 1.55 -1.99 6.59
CA VAL A 74 2.49 -1.16 5.82
C VAL A 74 1.90 0.20 5.47
N VAL A 75 0.63 0.25 5.04
CA VAL A 75 -0.02 1.48 4.60
C VAL A 75 -0.26 2.48 5.73
N LEU A 76 -0.57 1.98 6.94
CA LEU A 76 -0.93 2.82 8.09
C LEU A 76 0.25 3.08 9.03
N THR A 77 1.36 2.35 8.91
CA THR A 77 2.53 2.57 9.76
C THR A 77 3.37 3.72 9.22
N ASP A 78 3.66 4.68 10.09
CA ASP A 78 4.58 5.79 9.80
C ASP A 78 5.98 5.22 9.47
N PRO A 79 6.61 5.61 8.35
CA PRO A 79 7.95 5.15 7.99
C PRO A 79 9.05 5.58 8.98
N GLY A 80 8.73 6.45 9.94
CA GLY A 80 9.66 6.98 10.92
C GLY A 80 10.31 8.28 10.44
N SER A 81 10.91 9.00 11.38
CA SER A 81 11.60 10.26 11.14
C SER A 81 13.05 10.19 11.57
N ILE A 82 13.86 11.09 11.01
CA ILE A 82 15.27 11.20 11.34
C ILE A 82 15.43 11.67 12.80
N PRO A 83 16.31 11.05 13.61
CA PRO A 83 16.57 11.48 14.98
C PRO A 83 17.08 12.92 15.06
N ALA A 84 16.67 13.68 16.08
CA ALA A 84 16.97 15.11 16.20
C ALA A 84 18.47 15.47 16.26
N ASN A 85 19.33 14.53 16.69
CA ASN A 85 20.78 14.70 16.78
C ASN A 85 21.54 14.19 15.54
N TRP A 86 20.83 13.72 14.51
CA TRP A 86 21.46 13.23 13.29
C TRP A 86 22.03 14.41 12.48
N ARG A 87 23.29 14.30 12.06
CA ARG A 87 23.95 15.23 11.14
C ARG A 87 24.76 14.43 10.11
N PRO A 88 24.69 14.74 8.81
CA PRO A 88 25.59 14.16 7.81
C PRO A 88 27.06 14.48 8.14
N ALA A 89 27.97 13.53 7.93
CA ALA A 89 29.41 13.76 8.13
C ALA A 89 30.02 14.65 7.03
N LEU A 90 29.46 14.57 5.83
CA LEU A 90 29.71 15.47 4.71
C LEU A 90 28.35 15.87 4.15
N ASP A 91 28.18 17.16 3.90
CA ASP A 91 27.00 17.70 3.27
C ASP A 91 27.14 17.53 1.75
N GLU A 92 26.67 16.40 1.22
CA GLU A 92 26.72 16.09 -0.22
C GLU A 92 25.79 17.01 -1.04
N GLU A 93 24.87 17.74 -0.40
CA GLU A 93 24.08 18.81 -1.02
C GLU A 93 24.85 20.15 -1.09
N ARG A 94 26.07 20.22 -0.54
CA ARG A 94 26.97 21.38 -0.67
C ARG A 94 27.77 21.38 -1.99
N GLY A 95 27.18 20.84 -3.05
CA GLY A 95 27.67 21.03 -4.41
C GLY A 95 27.25 22.40 -4.94
N GLU A 96 28.22 23.26 -5.25
CA GLU A 96 28.07 24.52 -6.02
C GLU A 96 27.45 25.76 -5.33
N ALA A 97 27.44 25.82 -3.99
CA ALA A 97 27.01 27.03 -3.26
C ALA A 97 28.14 27.68 -2.44
N ASP A 98 29.40 27.31 -2.69
CA ASP A 98 30.54 28.07 -2.18
C ASP A 98 30.84 29.21 -3.16
N PRO A 99 30.87 30.48 -2.75
CA PRO A 99 31.29 31.54 -3.64
C PRO A 99 32.73 31.26 -4.07
N LEU A 100 32.98 31.14 -5.38
CA LEU A 100 34.33 31.09 -5.99
C LEU A 100 35.15 32.37 -5.77
N ASN A 101 34.75 33.24 -4.84
CA ASN A 101 35.42 34.47 -4.47
C ASN A 101 36.01 34.34 -3.07
N GLY A 102 36.99 33.43 -2.95
CA GLY A 102 38.12 33.68 -2.06
C GLY A 102 38.96 34.80 -2.66
N SER A 103 38.53 36.04 -2.41
CA SER A 103 39.38 37.21 -2.61
C SER A 103 40.44 37.23 -1.51
N GLU A 104 41.70 37.11 -1.99
CA GLU A 104 43.00 37.33 -1.33
C GLU A 104 43.58 36.20 -0.47
#